data_AF-A0A553V071-F1
#
_entry.id   AF-A0A553V071-F1
#
_cell.length_a   1.000
_cell.length_b   1.000
_cell.length_c   1.000
_cell.angle_alpha   90.00
_cell.angle_beta   90.00
_cell.angle_gamma   90.00
#
_symmetry.space_group_name_H-M   'P 1'
#
loop_
_entity.id
_entity.type
_entity.pdbx_description
1 polymer ?
#
loop_
_entity_poly.entity_id
_entity_poly.type
_entity_poly.pdbx_seq_one_letter_code
_entity_poly.pdbx_strand_id
1 'polypeptide(L)'
;MKIGLPKEIKVKENRVALTPGGVGMLVRRGHQVTVERGAGVGSGIQDQDYRDAGAELGSVAEAWAAEMVVKVKEPIEAEYGYLRPDLLLFTYLHLAADRALTEALLSSGTTGIAYETVQSSDGSLPLLTPMSEVAGRLSVQAGAYHLQKPQGGRGVLLGGVPGVQAGHVVIIGGGVVGTNAAKMAMGLGAKVTILDVSHRRLTYLDDVFFGKLTTMMSSEANIRALLPETDLLIGGVLIPGARAPHLVTRDMLPLMQEGSVIVDVAVDQGGCVETIRPTTYDDPVYLVEGIIHYGVANMPGGVPRTSTFALTNQTLPFALQLADHGVSALLGNEALKKGLNTMNGKLTFQGVADALELPYTPPEDALRMPANSA
;
A
#
# COMPACT_ATOMS: atom_id res chain seq x y z
N MET A 1 26.86 -3.23 -9.77
CA MET A 1 26.47 -3.31 -8.34
C MET A 1 25.95 -4.70 -8.02
N LYS A 2 26.01 -5.10 -6.75
CA LYS A 2 25.35 -6.27 -6.16
C LYS A 2 23.99 -5.90 -5.60
N ILE A 3 22.96 -6.67 -5.93
CA ILE A 3 21.57 -6.41 -5.58
C ILE A 3 20.98 -7.62 -4.87
N GLY A 4 20.36 -7.38 -3.73
CA GLY A 4 19.78 -8.39 -2.86
C GLY A 4 18.26 -8.41 -2.94
N LEU A 5 17.69 -9.61 -3.02
CA LEU A 5 16.27 -9.86 -2.91
C LEU A 5 16.01 -10.88 -1.79
N PRO A 6 15.97 -10.44 -0.53
CA PRO A 6 15.62 -11.31 0.58
C PRO A 6 14.14 -11.69 0.52
N LYS A 7 13.78 -12.81 1.13
CA LYS A 7 12.40 -13.24 1.30
C LYS A 7 11.72 -12.34 2.32
N GLU A 8 10.45 -12.00 2.06
CA GLU A 8 9.64 -11.30 3.06
C GLU A 8 9.30 -12.20 4.24
N ILE A 9 9.47 -11.66 5.46
CA ILE A 9 9.25 -12.41 6.71
C ILE A 9 8.09 -11.85 7.55
N LYS A 10 7.48 -10.74 7.13
CA LYS A 10 6.29 -10.22 7.81
C LYS A 10 5.13 -11.19 7.65
N VAL A 11 4.31 -11.33 8.70
CA VAL A 11 3.20 -12.28 8.74
C VAL A 11 2.29 -12.11 7.53
N LYS A 12 2.07 -13.20 6.79
CA LYS A 12 1.24 -13.27 5.57
C LYS A 12 1.69 -12.32 4.45
N GLU A 13 2.95 -11.92 4.44
CA GLU A 13 3.55 -11.25 3.28
C GLU A 13 4.08 -12.29 2.30
N ASN A 14 3.39 -12.44 1.17
CA ASN A 14 3.73 -13.43 0.13
C ASN A 14 4.22 -12.77 -1.17
N ARG A 15 4.28 -11.43 -1.21
CA ARG A 15 4.84 -10.70 -2.35
C ARG A 15 6.37 -10.80 -2.36
N VAL A 16 6.96 -10.41 -3.49
CA VAL A 16 8.41 -10.31 -3.67
C VAL A 16 8.75 -9.05 -4.48
N ALA A 17 9.88 -8.42 -4.17
CA ALA A 17 10.20 -7.08 -4.67
C ALA A 17 10.82 -7.02 -6.07
N LEU A 18 11.15 -8.17 -6.67
CA LEU A 18 11.61 -8.30 -8.05
C LEU A 18 11.06 -9.57 -8.68
N THR A 19 10.63 -9.47 -9.94
CA THR A 19 10.24 -10.62 -10.78
C THR A 19 11.42 -11.08 -11.62
N PRO A 20 11.37 -12.30 -12.21
CA PRO A 20 12.41 -12.78 -13.13
C PRO A 20 12.67 -11.81 -14.30
N GLY A 21 11.63 -11.14 -14.80
CA GLY A 21 11.79 -10.10 -15.83
C GLY A 21 12.64 -8.92 -15.37
N GLY A 22 12.41 -8.43 -14.14
CA GLY A 22 13.21 -7.37 -13.53
C GLY A 22 14.64 -7.79 -13.24
N VAL A 23 14.83 -9.02 -12.72
CA VAL A 23 16.16 -9.63 -12.53
C VAL A 23 16.93 -9.69 -13.84
N GLY A 24 16.33 -10.22 -14.91
CA GLY A 24 17.00 -10.32 -16.20
C GLY A 24 17.36 -8.95 -16.78
N MET A 25 16.60 -7.89 -16.50
CA MET A 25 16.95 -6.53 -16.90
C MET A 25 18.15 -5.96 -16.13
N LEU A 26 18.27 -6.28 -14.84
CA LEU A 26 19.41 -5.89 -14.01
C LEU A 26 20.68 -6.65 -14.44
N VAL A 27 20.58 -7.96 -14.64
CA VAL A 27 21.69 -8.80 -15.10
C VAL A 27 22.21 -8.35 -16.46
N ARG A 28 21.31 -8.03 -17.42
CA ARG A 28 21.71 -7.51 -18.74
C ARG A 28 22.43 -6.15 -18.69
N ARG A 29 22.21 -5.36 -17.64
CA ARG A 29 22.95 -4.10 -17.39
C ARG A 29 24.27 -4.31 -16.65
N GLY A 30 24.63 -5.56 -16.33
CA GLY A 30 25.88 -5.91 -15.67
C GLY A 30 25.83 -5.88 -14.13
N HIS A 31 24.63 -5.82 -13.54
CA HIS A 31 24.47 -5.98 -12.09
C HIS A 31 24.42 -7.47 -11.70
N GLN A 32 24.88 -7.79 -10.50
CA GLN A 32 24.77 -9.12 -9.90
C GLN A 32 23.53 -9.13 -9.00
N VAL A 33 22.67 -10.14 -9.14
CA VAL A 33 21.44 -10.24 -8.35
C VAL A 33 21.46 -11.52 -7.53
N THR A 34 21.42 -11.39 -6.20
CA THR A 34 21.32 -12.51 -5.26
C THR A 34 19.90 -12.58 -4.72
N VAL A 35 19.21 -13.68 -5.00
CA VAL A 35 17.84 -13.95 -4.54
C VAL A 35 17.87 -14.97 -3.42
N GLU A 36 17.23 -14.69 -2.30
CA GLU A 36 17.05 -15.70 -1.25
C GLU A 36 16.20 -16.86 -1.79
N ARG A 37 16.63 -18.10 -1.53
CA ARG A 37 15.88 -19.30 -1.92
C ARG A 37 14.45 -19.25 -1.39
N GLY A 38 13.49 -19.46 -2.27
CA GLY A 38 12.08 -19.44 -1.96
C GLY A 38 11.45 -18.05 -1.84
N ALA A 39 12.18 -16.96 -2.10
CA ALA A 39 11.66 -15.59 -1.96
C ALA A 39 10.40 -15.34 -2.81
N GLY A 40 10.36 -15.88 -4.04
CA GLY A 40 9.23 -15.69 -4.95
C GLY A 40 8.10 -16.71 -4.85
N VAL A 41 8.25 -17.77 -4.05
CA VAL A 41 7.31 -18.91 -4.05
C VAL A 41 5.90 -18.48 -3.68
N GLY A 42 5.76 -17.57 -2.71
CA GLY A 42 4.46 -16.99 -2.32
C GLY A 42 3.75 -16.23 -3.44
N SER A 43 4.50 -15.74 -4.43
CA SER A 43 4.00 -15.04 -5.63
C SER A 43 3.88 -15.97 -6.85
N GLY A 44 4.03 -17.28 -6.67
CA GLY A 44 4.03 -18.26 -7.74
C GLY A 44 5.21 -18.10 -8.71
N ILE A 45 6.37 -17.70 -8.18
CA ILE A 45 7.63 -17.59 -8.93
C ILE A 45 8.62 -18.56 -8.28
N GLN A 46 9.11 -19.52 -9.06
CA GLN A 46 10.01 -20.56 -8.56
C GLN A 46 11.46 -20.06 -8.57
N ASP A 47 12.29 -20.66 -7.72
CA ASP A 47 13.74 -20.45 -7.68
C ASP A 47 14.41 -20.63 -9.06
N GLN A 48 13.91 -21.58 -9.86
CA GLN A 48 14.42 -21.83 -11.20
C GLN A 48 14.16 -20.64 -12.13
N ASP A 49 13.01 -19.97 -12.02
CA ASP A 49 12.69 -18.80 -12.85
C ASP A 49 13.70 -17.66 -12.62
N TYR A 50 14.17 -17.49 -11.37
CA TYR A 50 15.21 -16.51 -11.05
C TYR A 50 16.58 -16.91 -11.59
N ARG A 51 16.96 -18.19 -11.49
CA ARG A 51 18.22 -18.69 -12.08
C ARG A 51 18.24 -18.52 -13.59
N ASP A 52 17.14 -18.86 -14.26
CA ASP A 52 17.00 -18.73 -15.71
C ASP A 52 17.08 -17.26 -16.16
N ALA A 53 16.67 -16.33 -15.28
CA ALA A 53 16.84 -14.89 -15.47
C ALA A 53 18.26 -14.38 -15.15
N GLY A 54 19.16 -15.24 -14.67
CA GLY A 54 20.57 -14.92 -14.38
C GLY A 54 20.86 -14.50 -12.93
N ALA A 55 19.93 -14.71 -11.99
CA ALA A 55 20.22 -14.51 -10.57
C ALA A 55 21.05 -15.65 -9.96
N GLU A 56 21.83 -15.31 -8.95
CA GLU A 56 22.40 -16.26 -8.01
C GLU A 56 21.39 -16.53 -6.89
N LEU A 57 21.24 -17.79 -6.47
CA LEU A 57 20.41 -18.12 -5.32
C LEU A 57 21.24 -18.27 -4.06
N GLY A 58 20.89 -17.50 -3.03
CA GLY A 58 21.59 -17.45 -1.76
C GLY A 58 20.70 -17.71 -0.54
N SER A 59 21.33 -17.63 0.62
CA SER A 59 20.74 -17.50 1.93
C SER A 59 20.26 -16.07 2.18
N VAL A 60 19.50 -15.88 3.27
CA VAL A 60 19.09 -14.55 3.74
C VAL A 60 20.30 -13.62 3.94
N ALA A 61 21.38 -14.11 4.55
CA ALA A 61 22.58 -13.31 4.80
C ALA A 61 23.28 -12.90 3.50
N GLU A 62 23.34 -13.79 2.50
CA GLU A 62 23.91 -13.47 1.18
C GLU A 62 23.06 -12.45 0.41
N ALA A 63 21.73 -12.56 0.48
CA ALA A 63 20.84 -11.55 -0.12
C ALA A 63 20.99 -10.19 0.57
N TRP A 64 21.09 -10.17 1.91
CA TRP A 64 21.29 -8.92 2.65
C TRP A 64 22.69 -8.31 2.48
N ALA A 65 23.72 -9.09 2.12
CA ALA A 65 25.10 -8.62 1.93
C ALA A 65 25.31 -7.76 0.65
N ALA A 66 24.26 -7.49 -0.13
CA ALA A 66 24.29 -6.70 -1.36
C ALA A 66 24.44 -5.18 -1.14
N GLU A 67 24.96 -4.44 -2.12
CA GLU A 67 25.08 -2.96 -2.03
C GLU A 67 23.70 -2.29 -2.03
N MET A 68 22.73 -2.87 -2.74
CA MET A 68 21.33 -2.47 -2.71
C MET A 68 20.44 -3.66 -2.34
N VAL A 69 19.53 -3.48 -1.40
CA VAL A 69 18.47 -4.46 -1.09
C VAL A 69 17.13 -3.89 -1.53
N VAL A 70 16.38 -4.68 -2.29
CA VAL A 70 15.01 -4.35 -2.73
C VAL A 70 14.05 -5.26 -1.97
N LYS A 71 13.11 -4.66 -1.24
CA LYS A 71 12.11 -5.36 -0.42
C LYS A 71 10.70 -4.84 -0.73
N VAL A 72 9.69 -5.58 -0.29
CA VAL A 72 8.30 -5.13 -0.32
C VAL A 72 7.97 -4.39 0.97
N LYS A 73 8.21 -5.00 2.14
CA LYS A 73 7.86 -4.42 3.43
C LYS A 73 9.09 -3.88 4.15
N GLU A 74 8.82 -3.05 5.15
CA GLU A 74 9.84 -2.52 6.01
C GLU A 74 10.59 -3.63 6.76
N PRO A 75 11.89 -3.44 7.06
CA PRO A 75 12.61 -4.34 7.94
C PRO A 75 11.89 -4.46 9.29
N ILE A 76 11.80 -5.67 9.83
CA ILE A 76 11.35 -5.90 11.20
C ILE A 76 12.55 -6.15 12.13
N GLU A 77 12.32 -6.23 13.44
CA GLU A 77 13.39 -6.36 14.46
C GLU A 77 14.45 -7.43 14.13
N ALA A 78 14.00 -8.60 13.65
CA ALA A 78 14.89 -9.70 13.24
C ALA A 78 15.82 -9.37 12.05
N GLU A 79 15.49 -8.33 11.28
CA GLU A 79 16.27 -7.86 10.13
C GLU A 79 17.15 -6.66 10.46
N TYR A 80 17.00 -6.02 11.63
CA TYR A 80 17.77 -4.81 11.98
C TYR A 80 19.28 -5.04 11.98
N GLY A 81 19.72 -6.26 12.29
CA GLY A 81 21.15 -6.64 12.25
C GLY A 81 21.77 -6.65 10.86
N TYR A 82 20.98 -6.59 9.78
CA TYR A 82 21.49 -6.48 8.41
C TYR A 82 21.67 -5.03 7.93
N LEU A 83 21.08 -4.07 8.63
CA LEU A 83 21.18 -2.64 8.32
C LEU A 83 22.61 -2.16 8.57
N ARG A 84 23.13 -1.33 7.66
CA ARG A 84 24.54 -0.91 7.66
C ARG A 84 24.75 0.35 6.82
N PRO A 85 25.83 1.11 7.04
CA PRO A 85 25.98 2.44 6.44
C PRO A 85 26.22 2.43 4.93
N ASP A 86 26.73 1.34 4.37
CA ASP A 86 26.96 1.16 2.92
C ASP A 86 25.75 0.56 2.17
N LEU A 87 24.65 0.25 2.88
CA LEU A 87 23.47 -0.34 2.27
C LEU A 87 22.49 0.73 1.75
N LEU A 88 22.07 0.55 0.50
CA LEU A 88 20.89 1.21 -0.07
C LEU A 88 19.68 0.28 0.06
N LEU A 89 18.70 0.67 0.88
CA LEU A 89 17.45 -0.06 1.07
C LEU A 89 16.32 0.63 0.30
N PHE A 90 15.65 -0.10 -0.60
CA PHE A 90 14.54 0.40 -1.40
C PHE A 90 13.28 -0.46 -1.21
N THR A 91 12.32 0.03 -0.41
CA THR A 91 11.13 -0.72 0.06
C THR A 91 10.03 0.23 0.57
N TYR A 92 8.86 -0.28 0.98
CA TYR A 92 7.95 0.49 1.84
C TYR A 92 8.55 0.60 3.25
N LEU A 93 8.55 1.79 3.85
CA LEU A 93 9.14 2.00 5.18
C LEU A 93 8.14 2.36 6.29
N HIS A 94 7.16 3.20 5.98
CA HIS A 94 6.12 3.72 6.89
C HIS A 94 6.68 4.26 8.22
N LEU A 95 7.82 4.94 8.16
CA LEU A 95 8.62 5.32 9.34
C LEU A 95 7.85 6.13 10.39
N ALA A 96 6.90 6.99 9.97
CA ALA A 96 6.12 7.82 10.89
C ALA A 96 5.30 7.00 11.91
N ALA A 97 5.00 5.72 11.60
CA ALA A 97 4.27 4.82 12.47
C ALA A 97 5.18 3.85 13.26
N ASP A 98 6.50 3.87 13.03
CA ASP A 98 7.46 2.92 13.62
C ASP A 98 8.76 3.63 14.04
N ARG A 99 8.78 4.12 15.28
CA ARG A 99 9.97 4.75 15.88
C ARG A 99 11.15 3.77 15.96
N ALA A 100 10.91 2.51 16.30
CA ALA A 100 11.98 1.52 16.49
C ALA A 100 12.73 1.26 15.18
N LEU A 101 12.00 1.09 14.08
CA LEU A 101 12.59 0.97 12.75
C LEU A 101 13.34 2.26 12.36
N THR A 102 12.74 3.43 12.62
CA THR A 102 13.38 4.71 12.31
C THR A 102 14.72 4.84 13.02
N GLU A 103 14.78 4.52 14.31
CA GLU A 103 16.01 4.54 15.10
C GLU A 103 17.03 3.48 14.62
N ALA A 104 16.59 2.29 14.21
CA ALA A 104 17.46 1.27 13.63
C ALA A 104 18.11 1.72 12.30
N LEU A 105 17.35 2.38 11.42
CA LEU A 105 17.88 2.94 10.17
C LEU A 105 18.84 4.10 10.41
N LEU A 106 18.53 4.99 11.37
CA LEU A 106 19.40 6.12 11.71
C LEU A 106 20.70 5.64 12.38
N SER A 107 20.61 4.73 13.36
CA SER A 107 21.78 4.22 14.07
C SER A 107 22.72 3.39 13.18
N SER A 108 22.17 2.61 12.25
CA SER A 108 22.97 1.87 11.27
C SER A 108 23.57 2.75 10.17
N GLY A 109 23.07 3.98 9.98
CA GLY A 109 23.50 4.87 8.90
C GLY A 109 22.95 4.48 7.52
N THR A 110 22.04 3.51 7.44
CA THR A 110 21.51 2.97 6.18
C THR A 110 20.84 4.05 5.32
N THR A 111 21.08 4.01 4.01
CA THR A 111 20.36 4.85 3.05
C THR A 111 19.01 4.22 2.73
N GLY A 112 17.92 4.77 3.28
CA GLY A 112 16.56 4.27 3.12
C GLY A 112 15.76 5.11 2.14
N ILE A 113 15.27 4.50 1.06
CA ILE A 113 14.36 5.12 0.10
C ILE A 113 13.00 4.43 0.19
N ALA A 114 11.98 5.20 0.56
CA ALA A 114 10.62 4.71 0.80
C ALA A 114 9.77 4.77 -0.47
N TYR A 115 9.14 3.66 -0.83
CA TYR A 115 8.22 3.60 -1.98
C TYR A 115 7.08 4.61 -1.87
N GLU A 116 6.46 4.70 -0.70
CA GLU A 116 5.28 5.51 -0.42
C GLU A 116 5.54 7.01 -0.42
N THR A 117 6.80 7.45 -0.44
CA THR A 117 7.16 8.89 -0.50
C THR A 117 7.83 9.29 -1.82
N VAL A 118 8.10 8.33 -2.72
CA VAL A 118 8.43 8.66 -4.12
C VAL A 118 7.23 9.35 -4.74
N GLN A 119 7.41 10.60 -5.17
CA GLN A 119 6.32 11.47 -5.60
C GLN A 119 6.63 12.20 -6.90
N SER A 120 5.80 12.02 -7.91
CA SER A 120 5.91 12.72 -9.19
C SER A 120 5.65 14.23 -9.06
N SER A 121 5.97 14.99 -10.11
CA SER A 121 5.78 16.44 -10.15
C SER A 121 4.31 16.87 -10.05
N ASP A 122 3.38 16.02 -10.46
CA ASP A 122 1.93 16.21 -10.34
C ASP A 122 1.39 15.89 -8.92
N GLY A 123 2.28 15.50 -7.99
CA GLY A 123 1.94 15.14 -6.62
C GLY A 123 1.50 13.68 -6.44
N SER A 124 1.41 12.89 -7.52
CA SER A 124 1.03 11.48 -7.44
C SER A 124 2.12 10.63 -6.78
N LEU A 125 1.70 9.53 -6.15
CA LEU A 125 2.57 8.54 -5.51
C LEU A 125 2.62 7.28 -6.40
N PRO A 126 3.47 7.23 -7.45
CA PRO A 126 3.43 6.19 -8.46
C PRO A 126 3.67 4.79 -7.90
N LEU A 127 4.47 4.67 -6.84
CA LEU A 127 4.78 3.38 -6.23
C LEU A 127 3.73 2.93 -5.22
N LEU A 128 2.89 3.82 -4.71
CA LEU A 128 1.75 3.47 -3.84
C LEU A 128 0.48 3.15 -4.65
N THR A 129 0.29 3.86 -5.77
CA THR A 129 -0.85 3.72 -6.69
C THR A 129 -1.23 2.25 -6.99
N PRO A 130 -0.34 1.35 -7.44
CA PRO A 130 -0.72 -0.03 -7.76
C PRO A 130 -1.27 -0.79 -6.54
N MET A 131 -0.79 -0.50 -5.32
CA MET A 131 -1.30 -1.13 -4.12
C MET A 131 -2.69 -0.60 -3.75
N SER A 132 -2.93 0.70 -3.95
CA SER A 132 -4.27 1.30 -3.81
C SER A 132 -5.26 0.74 -4.83
N GLU A 133 -4.82 0.48 -6.07
CA GLU A 133 -5.68 -0.16 -7.09
C GLU A 133 -6.09 -1.57 -6.66
N VAL A 134 -5.13 -2.39 -6.23
CA VAL A 134 -5.40 -3.75 -5.73
C VAL A 134 -6.33 -3.72 -4.52
N ALA A 135 -6.04 -2.88 -3.52
CA ALA A 135 -6.84 -2.78 -2.30
C ALA A 135 -8.27 -2.33 -2.58
N GLY A 136 -8.46 -1.34 -3.46
CA GLY A 136 -9.80 -0.90 -3.89
C GLY A 136 -10.59 -1.99 -4.60
N ARG A 137 -9.95 -2.88 -5.36
CA ARG A 137 -10.67 -4.01 -5.99
C ARG A 137 -11.01 -5.09 -4.98
N LEU A 138 -10.07 -5.41 -4.09
CA LEU A 138 -10.27 -6.41 -3.04
C LEU A 138 -11.32 -6.00 -2.02
N SER A 139 -11.49 -4.70 -1.75
CA SER A 139 -12.50 -4.24 -0.78
C SER A 139 -13.91 -4.64 -1.17
N VAL A 140 -14.24 -4.61 -2.46
CA VAL A 140 -15.53 -5.09 -2.97
C VAL A 140 -15.62 -6.61 -2.87
N GLN A 141 -14.56 -7.35 -3.18
CA GLN A 141 -14.58 -8.82 -3.08
C GLN A 141 -14.76 -9.28 -1.62
N ALA A 142 -14.00 -8.70 -0.70
CA ALA A 142 -14.12 -8.95 0.73
C ALA A 142 -15.51 -8.55 1.24
N GLY A 143 -15.97 -7.34 0.90
CA GLY A 143 -17.30 -6.85 1.27
C GLY A 143 -18.43 -7.74 0.76
N ALA A 144 -18.39 -8.14 -0.51
CA ALA A 144 -19.39 -9.04 -1.11
C ALA A 144 -19.39 -10.44 -0.47
N TYR A 145 -18.22 -10.96 -0.12
CA TYR A 145 -18.10 -12.24 0.59
C TYR A 145 -18.71 -12.14 1.99
N HIS A 146 -18.36 -11.12 2.76
CA HIS A 146 -18.85 -10.92 4.13
C HIS A 146 -20.31 -10.46 4.20
N LEU A 147 -20.89 -9.98 3.10
CA LEU A 147 -22.33 -9.72 2.99
C LEU A 147 -23.16 -11.01 3.00
N GLN A 148 -22.58 -12.18 2.73
CA GLN A 148 -23.33 -13.44 2.72
C GLN A 148 -23.75 -13.86 4.13
N LYS A 149 -24.97 -14.40 4.26
CA LYS A 149 -25.53 -14.78 5.57
C LYS A 149 -24.68 -15.77 6.37
N PRO A 150 -24.03 -16.80 5.75
CA PRO A 150 -23.12 -17.69 6.48
C PRO A 150 -21.89 -17.00 7.08
N GLN A 151 -21.50 -15.82 6.55
CA GLN A 151 -20.41 -15.00 7.08
C GLN A 151 -20.90 -13.98 8.13
N GLY A 152 -22.17 -14.05 8.53
CA GLY A 152 -22.81 -13.12 9.46
C GLY A 152 -23.47 -11.90 8.80
N GLY A 153 -23.24 -11.69 7.51
CA GLY A 153 -23.76 -10.52 6.79
C GLY A 153 -25.26 -10.54 6.59
N ARG A 154 -25.77 -9.46 6.01
CA ARG A 154 -27.21 -9.25 5.76
C ARG A 154 -27.83 -10.29 4.83
N GLY A 155 -27.03 -10.96 4.00
CA GLY A 155 -27.48 -11.91 2.98
C GLY A 155 -27.79 -11.25 1.64
N VAL A 156 -27.15 -10.13 1.32
CA VAL A 156 -27.38 -9.38 0.08
C VAL A 156 -26.39 -9.80 -1.00
N LEU A 157 -26.92 -10.20 -2.15
CA LEU A 157 -26.13 -10.37 -3.37
C LEU A 157 -26.00 -9.01 -4.07
N LEU A 158 -24.78 -8.49 -4.18
CA LEU A 158 -24.55 -7.13 -4.71
C LEU A 158 -25.18 -6.90 -6.09
N GLY A 159 -25.16 -7.88 -7.00
CA GLY A 159 -25.75 -7.75 -8.33
C GLY A 159 -27.27 -7.91 -8.39
N GLY A 160 -27.90 -8.38 -7.30
CA GLY A 160 -29.29 -8.85 -7.34
C GLY A 160 -29.50 -9.93 -8.41
N VAL A 161 -30.75 -10.07 -8.84
CA VAL A 161 -31.19 -10.89 -9.98
C VAL A 161 -32.41 -10.21 -10.61
N PRO A 162 -32.83 -10.53 -11.86
CA PRO A 162 -34.02 -9.92 -12.45
C PRO A 162 -35.25 -10.00 -11.53
N GLY A 163 -35.85 -8.85 -11.22
CA GLY A 163 -36.99 -8.73 -10.30
C GLY A 163 -36.62 -8.54 -8.82
N VAL A 164 -35.33 -8.54 -8.46
CA VAL A 164 -34.83 -8.35 -7.10
C VAL A 164 -33.83 -7.19 -7.09
N GLN A 165 -33.91 -6.32 -6.07
CA GLN A 165 -33.01 -5.17 -5.95
C GLN A 165 -31.54 -5.61 -5.79
N ALA A 166 -30.65 -4.87 -6.45
CA ALA A 166 -29.21 -4.96 -6.25
C ALA A 166 -28.81 -4.35 -4.90
N GLY A 167 -27.68 -4.79 -4.35
CA GLY A 167 -27.12 -4.19 -3.15
C GLY A 167 -26.58 -2.78 -3.39
N HIS A 168 -26.58 -1.95 -2.34
CA HIS A 168 -26.04 -0.59 -2.42
C HIS A 168 -24.64 -0.51 -1.78
N VAL A 169 -23.66 -0.17 -2.61
CA VAL A 169 -22.28 0.10 -2.21
C VAL A 169 -22.07 1.61 -2.12
N VAL A 170 -21.70 2.09 -0.92
CA VAL A 170 -21.31 3.48 -0.68
C VAL A 170 -19.80 3.56 -0.46
N ILE A 171 -19.13 4.44 -1.18
CA ILE A 171 -17.68 4.59 -1.17
C ILE A 171 -17.35 6.00 -0.70
N ILE A 172 -16.58 6.13 0.38
CA ILE A 172 -16.10 7.42 0.88
C ILE A 172 -14.65 7.61 0.42
N GLY A 173 -14.43 8.60 -0.45
CA GLY A 173 -13.16 8.87 -1.10
C GLY A 173 -13.16 8.43 -2.56
N GLY A 174 -13.10 9.38 -3.50
CA GLY A 174 -13.11 9.15 -4.94
C GLY A 174 -11.74 8.90 -5.56
N GLY A 175 -10.67 8.79 -4.77
CA GLY A 175 -9.29 8.56 -5.23
C GLY A 175 -9.06 7.21 -5.92
N VAL A 176 -7.81 6.74 -5.94
CA VAL A 176 -7.43 5.48 -6.63
C VAL A 176 -8.18 4.27 -6.05
N VAL A 177 -8.24 4.16 -4.72
CA VAL A 177 -8.98 3.10 -4.02
C VAL A 177 -10.45 3.13 -4.41
N GLY A 178 -11.13 4.26 -4.18
CA GLY A 178 -12.57 4.37 -4.43
C GLY A 178 -12.96 4.18 -5.90
N THR A 179 -12.13 4.64 -6.84
CA THR A 179 -12.37 4.41 -8.27
C THR A 179 -12.29 2.93 -8.65
N ASN A 180 -11.33 2.20 -8.08
CA ASN A 180 -11.19 0.77 -8.34
C ASN A 180 -12.30 -0.04 -7.63
N ALA A 181 -12.69 0.37 -6.43
CA ALA A 181 -13.87 -0.18 -5.75
C ALA A 181 -15.12 0.02 -6.59
N ALA A 182 -15.37 1.23 -7.09
CA ALA A 182 -16.52 1.51 -7.93
C ALA A 182 -16.55 0.64 -9.20
N LYS A 183 -15.40 0.49 -9.90
CA LYS A 183 -15.29 -0.40 -11.07
C LYS A 183 -15.70 -1.84 -10.74
N MET A 184 -15.26 -2.37 -9.60
CA MET A 184 -15.61 -3.73 -9.19
C MET A 184 -17.07 -3.86 -8.76
N ALA A 185 -17.57 -2.93 -7.94
CA ALA A 185 -18.95 -2.95 -7.46
C ALA A 185 -19.96 -2.84 -8.62
N MET A 186 -19.71 -1.91 -9.56
CA MET A 186 -20.51 -1.80 -10.78
C MET A 186 -20.39 -3.03 -11.67
N GLY A 187 -19.19 -3.62 -11.77
CA GLY A 187 -18.98 -4.86 -12.52
C GLY A 187 -19.76 -6.05 -11.97
N LEU A 188 -20.04 -6.06 -10.66
CA LEU A 188 -20.94 -7.03 -10.02
C LEU A 188 -22.43 -6.69 -10.19
N GLY A 189 -22.78 -5.51 -10.69
CA GLY A 189 -24.16 -5.05 -10.87
C GLY A 189 -24.74 -4.26 -9.69
N ALA A 190 -23.92 -3.83 -8.73
CA ALA A 190 -24.38 -3.07 -7.57
C ALA A 190 -24.85 -1.64 -7.92
N LYS A 191 -25.75 -1.09 -7.10
CA LYS A 191 -25.96 0.37 -7.02
C LYS A 191 -24.75 0.98 -6.33
N VAL A 192 -24.11 1.97 -6.95
CA VAL A 192 -22.87 2.57 -6.42
C VAL A 192 -23.03 4.07 -6.22
N THR A 193 -22.69 4.55 -5.01
CA THR A 193 -22.55 5.97 -4.69
C THR A 193 -21.13 6.26 -4.21
N ILE A 194 -20.46 7.24 -4.81
CA ILE A 194 -19.14 7.72 -4.36
C ILE A 194 -19.28 9.12 -3.76
N LEU A 195 -18.71 9.30 -2.57
CA LEU A 195 -18.57 10.61 -1.92
C LEU A 195 -17.12 11.10 -2.00
N ASP A 196 -16.94 12.37 -2.35
CA ASP A 196 -15.66 13.06 -2.32
C ASP A 196 -15.87 14.55 -1.98
N VAL A 197 -14.85 15.22 -1.46
CA VAL A 197 -14.89 16.67 -1.19
C VAL A 197 -14.50 17.49 -2.42
N SER A 198 -13.83 16.88 -3.40
CA SER A 198 -13.36 17.53 -4.60
C SER A 198 -14.43 17.49 -5.70
N HIS A 199 -15.06 18.63 -5.98
CA HIS A 199 -15.99 18.75 -7.10
C HIS A 199 -15.35 18.30 -8.42
N ARG A 200 -14.11 18.72 -8.69
CA ARG A 200 -13.35 18.30 -9.88
C ARG A 200 -13.23 16.77 -9.97
N ARG A 201 -13.02 16.10 -8.84
CA ARG A 201 -12.92 14.64 -8.82
C ARG A 201 -14.27 13.99 -9.10
N LEU A 202 -15.34 14.50 -8.52
CA LEU A 202 -16.69 14.02 -8.77
C LEU A 202 -17.09 14.22 -10.25
N THR A 203 -16.82 15.38 -10.85
CA THR A 203 -17.03 15.62 -12.29
C THR A 203 -16.31 14.59 -13.15
N TYR A 204 -15.02 14.35 -12.88
CA TYR A 204 -14.26 13.33 -13.61
C TYR A 204 -14.89 11.94 -13.50
N LEU A 205 -15.34 11.53 -12.30
CA LEU A 205 -15.96 10.23 -12.09
C LEU A 205 -17.32 10.15 -12.82
N ASP A 206 -18.12 11.20 -12.79
CA ASP A 206 -19.38 11.26 -13.54
C ASP A 206 -19.14 11.07 -15.05
N ASP A 207 -18.17 11.78 -15.61
CA ASP A 207 -17.79 11.71 -17.03
C ASP A 207 -17.31 10.30 -17.42
N VAL A 208 -16.34 9.73 -16.67
CA VAL A 208 -15.72 8.45 -17.04
C VAL A 208 -16.61 7.24 -16.81
N PHE A 209 -17.61 7.36 -15.94
CA PHE A 209 -18.61 6.32 -15.70
C PHE A 209 -19.93 6.60 -16.42
N PHE A 210 -20.01 7.67 -17.23
CA PHE A 210 -21.19 8.05 -18.01
C PHE A 210 -22.46 8.14 -17.16
N GLY A 211 -22.36 8.74 -15.96
CA GLY A 211 -23.46 8.87 -15.01
C GLY A 211 -24.02 7.56 -14.44
N LYS A 212 -23.35 6.41 -14.66
CA LYS A 212 -23.83 5.10 -14.17
C LYS A 212 -23.64 4.87 -12.68
N LEU A 213 -22.84 5.70 -12.02
CA LEU A 213 -22.74 5.75 -10.56
C LEU A 213 -23.19 7.13 -10.09
N THR A 214 -23.65 7.21 -8.83
CA THR A 214 -24.00 8.49 -8.23
C THR A 214 -22.76 9.11 -7.59
N THR A 215 -22.40 10.33 -7.98
CA THR A 215 -21.39 11.14 -7.28
C THR A 215 -22.06 12.12 -6.33
N MET A 216 -21.57 12.22 -5.10
CA MET A 216 -22.15 13.10 -4.08
C MET A 216 -21.04 13.84 -3.30
N MET A 217 -21.33 15.06 -2.85
CA MET A 217 -20.40 15.80 -1.99
C MET A 217 -20.26 15.09 -0.64
N SER A 218 -19.03 14.90 -0.17
CA SER A 218 -18.77 14.27 1.14
C SER A 218 -19.02 15.26 2.28
N SER A 219 -20.25 15.26 2.80
CA SER A 219 -20.66 15.99 4.01
C SER A 219 -21.28 15.02 5.01
N GLU A 220 -21.25 15.38 6.30
CA GLU A 220 -21.87 14.56 7.36
C GLU A 220 -23.34 14.28 7.07
N ALA A 221 -24.09 15.29 6.64
CA ALA A 221 -25.51 15.15 6.29
C ALA A 221 -25.73 14.13 5.16
N ASN A 222 -24.89 14.16 4.12
CA ASN A 222 -24.98 13.23 3.00
C ASN A 222 -24.58 11.81 3.39
N ILE A 223 -23.54 11.65 4.22
CA ILE A 223 -23.15 10.34 4.75
C ILE A 223 -24.31 9.75 5.55
N ARG A 224 -24.84 10.49 6.55
CA ARG A 224 -25.96 10.04 7.38
C ARG A 224 -27.20 9.66 6.57
N ALA A 225 -27.51 10.39 5.50
CA ALA A 225 -28.65 10.12 4.64
C ALA A 225 -28.53 8.80 3.85
N LEU A 226 -27.30 8.37 3.51
CA LEU A 226 -27.04 7.16 2.73
C LEU A 226 -26.93 5.89 3.58
N LEU A 227 -26.50 6.01 4.85
CA LEU A 227 -26.26 4.85 5.72
C LEU A 227 -27.47 3.89 5.86
N PRO A 228 -28.72 4.36 5.97
CA PRO A 228 -29.89 3.48 6.08
C PRO A 228 -30.11 2.53 4.90
N GLU A 229 -29.65 2.91 3.71
CA GLU A 229 -29.73 2.09 2.50
C GLU A 229 -28.41 1.38 2.14
N THR A 230 -27.34 1.59 2.90
CA THR A 230 -26.01 1.04 2.61
C THR A 230 -25.88 -0.41 3.06
N ASP A 231 -25.63 -1.32 2.12
CA ASP A 231 -25.28 -2.71 2.42
C ASP A 231 -23.78 -2.87 2.65
N LEU A 232 -22.97 -2.22 1.79
CA LEU A 232 -21.51 -2.24 1.86
C LEU A 232 -20.96 -0.82 1.83
N LEU A 233 -20.31 -0.42 2.92
CA LEU A 233 -19.55 0.84 3.01
C LEU A 233 -18.07 0.56 2.77
N ILE A 234 -17.42 1.33 1.91
CA ILE A 234 -15.98 1.26 1.65
C ILE A 234 -15.33 2.59 2.02
N GLY A 235 -14.44 2.54 3.01
CA GLY A 235 -13.56 3.64 3.38
C GLY A 235 -12.32 3.66 2.50
N GLY A 236 -12.15 4.69 1.67
CA GLY A 236 -11.04 4.83 0.72
C GLY A 236 -10.35 6.19 0.79
N VAL A 237 -10.40 6.84 1.96
CA VAL A 237 -9.82 8.17 2.19
C VAL A 237 -8.37 8.05 2.60
N LEU A 238 -7.49 8.64 1.81
CA LEU A 238 -6.06 8.75 2.08
C LEU A 238 -5.68 10.23 2.14
N ILE A 239 -5.09 10.66 3.24
CA ILE A 239 -4.43 11.97 3.33
C ILE A 239 -2.93 11.70 3.44
N PRO A 240 -2.13 11.97 2.38
CA PRO A 240 -0.70 11.70 2.41
C PRO A 240 -0.01 12.33 3.62
N GLY A 241 0.65 11.51 4.44
CA GLY A 241 1.40 11.96 5.61
C GLY A 241 0.56 12.37 6.82
N ALA A 242 -0.75 12.14 6.82
CA ALA A 242 -1.63 12.46 7.94
C ALA A 242 -2.65 11.35 8.20
N ARG A 243 -3.14 11.28 9.44
CA ARG A 243 -4.23 10.36 9.81
C ARG A 243 -5.51 10.73 9.06
N ALA A 244 -6.21 9.73 8.51
CA ALA A 244 -7.53 9.95 7.94
C ALA A 244 -8.51 10.45 9.03
N PRO A 245 -9.35 11.46 8.75
CA PRO A 245 -10.39 11.87 9.67
C PRO A 245 -11.44 10.77 9.82
N HIS A 246 -12.06 10.68 11.00
CA HIS A 246 -13.23 9.82 11.20
C HIS A 246 -14.44 10.46 10.52
N LEU A 247 -14.87 9.88 9.41
CA LEU A 247 -16.01 10.33 8.60
C LEU A 247 -17.29 9.57 8.91
N VAL A 248 -17.16 8.37 9.47
CA VAL A 248 -18.27 7.61 10.05
C VAL A 248 -17.97 7.41 11.53
N THR A 249 -18.74 8.09 12.37
CA THR A 249 -18.63 8.03 13.82
C THR A 249 -19.47 6.89 14.38
N ARG A 250 -19.19 6.47 15.61
CA ARG A 250 -19.91 5.39 16.28
C ARG A 250 -21.42 5.64 16.34
N ASP A 251 -21.85 6.87 16.59
CA ASP A 251 -23.27 7.23 16.66
C ASP A 251 -24.02 7.08 15.32
N MET A 252 -23.29 6.96 14.21
CA MET A 252 -23.86 6.70 12.90
C MET A 252 -24.12 5.22 12.63
N LEU A 253 -23.46 4.29 13.35
CA LEU A 253 -23.62 2.85 13.10
C LEU A 253 -25.07 2.36 13.27
N PRO A 254 -25.86 2.82 14.26
CA PRO A 254 -27.27 2.45 14.39
C PRO A 254 -28.15 2.90 13.21
N LEU A 255 -27.66 3.79 12.35
CA LEU A 255 -28.37 4.18 11.12
C LEU A 255 -28.26 3.10 10.04
N MET A 256 -27.25 2.22 10.11
CA MET A 256 -27.04 1.14 9.16
C MET A 256 -27.95 -0.06 9.47
N GLN A 257 -28.16 -0.90 8.47
CA GLN A 257 -28.91 -2.14 8.64
C GLN A 257 -28.04 -3.20 9.31
N GLU A 258 -28.61 -3.99 10.22
CA GLU A 258 -27.89 -5.11 10.84
C GLU A 258 -27.37 -6.08 9.77
N GLY A 259 -26.11 -6.48 9.91
CA GLY A 259 -25.40 -7.33 8.94
C GLY A 259 -24.83 -6.58 7.74
N SER A 260 -24.97 -5.25 7.65
CA SER A 260 -24.18 -4.45 6.70
C SER A 260 -22.69 -4.59 6.99
N VAL A 261 -21.87 -4.35 5.97
CA VAL A 261 -20.42 -4.52 6.02
C VAL A 261 -19.72 -3.19 5.80
N ILE A 262 -18.72 -2.91 6.63
CA ILE A 262 -17.76 -1.83 6.47
C ILE A 262 -16.42 -2.45 6.10
N VAL A 263 -15.84 -2.00 4.99
CA VAL A 263 -14.46 -2.32 4.60
C VAL A 263 -13.67 -1.03 4.60
N ASP A 264 -12.76 -0.87 5.55
CA ASP A 264 -11.93 0.33 5.63
C ASP A 264 -10.52 0.04 5.11
N VAL A 265 -10.24 0.55 3.90
CA VAL A 265 -8.93 0.40 3.26
C VAL A 265 -7.89 1.33 3.89
N ALA A 266 -8.32 2.41 4.55
CA ALA A 266 -7.45 3.37 5.21
C ALA A 266 -7.05 2.95 6.64
N VAL A 267 -7.41 1.73 7.06
CA VAL A 267 -7.11 1.18 8.39
C VAL A 267 -5.60 1.11 8.69
N ASP A 268 -4.77 1.02 7.64
CA ASP A 268 -3.30 1.09 7.73
C ASP A 268 -2.80 2.43 8.29
N GLN A 269 -3.61 3.49 8.16
CA GLN A 269 -3.32 4.84 8.66
C GLN A 269 -4.33 5.29 9.72
N GLY A 270 -4.95 4.33 10.41
CA GLY A 270 -5.88 4.58 11.52
C GLY A 270 -7.36 4.63 11.13
N GLY A 271 -7.68 4.51 9.84
CA GLY A 271 -9.04 4.34 9.31
C GLY A 271 -9.88 5.62 9.26
N CYS A 272 -10.88 5.63 8.37
CA CYS A 272 -11.86 6.72 8.28
C CYS A 272 -13.19 6.40 9.00
N VAL A 273 -13.31 5.23 9.61
CA VAL A 273 -14.43 4.84 10.47
C VAL A 273 -13.96 4.78 11.93
N GLU A 274 -14.63 5.49 12.84
CA GLU A 274 -14.19 5.62 14.25
C GLU A 274 -14.00 4.27 14.97
N THR A 275 -14.86 3.30 14.65
CA THR A 275 -14.88 1.97 15.27
C THR A 275 -13.99 0.96 14.57
N ILE A 276 -13.23 1.36 13.55
CA ILE A 276 -12.31 0.47 12.84
C ILE A 276 -11.03 0.19 13.64
N ARG A 277 -10.55 -1.05 13.62
CA ARG A 277 -9.23 -1.45 14.08
C ARG A 277 -8.57 -2.39 13.07
N PRO A 278 -7.22 -2.38 12.99
CA PRO A 278 -6.50 -3.34 12.16
C PRO A 278 -6.83 -4.79 12.52
N THR A 279 -7.04 -5.61 11.50
CA THR A 279 -7.26 -7.06 11.56
C THR A 279 -6.31 -7.78 10.61
N THR A 280 -6.37 -9.12 10.56
CA THR A 280 -5.47 -9.94 9.72
C THR A 280 -6.27 -10.86 8.82
N TYR A 281 -5.64 -11.51 7.84
CA TYR A 281 -6.33 -12.50 7.01
C TYR A 281 -6.85 -13.73 7.79
N ASP A 282 -6.27 -14.04 8.95
CA ASP A 282 -6.70 -15.19 9.76
C ASP A 282 -7.94 -14.86 10.61
N ASP A 283 -8.08 -13.59 11.02
CA ASP A 283 -9.24 -13.05 11.72
C ASP A 283 -9.61 -11.68 11.11
N PRO A 284 -10.30 -11.66 9.95
CA PRO A 284 -10.41 -10.46 9.10
C PRO A 284 -11.54 -9.52 9.49
N VAL A 285 -12.48 -9.97 10.33
CA VAL A 285 -13.67 -9.21 10.68
C VAL A 285 -14.01 -9.28 12.15
N TYR A 286 -14.69 -8.27 12.64
CA TYR A 286 -15.36 -8.28 13.94
C TYR A 286 -16.68 -7.52 13.86
N LEU A 287 -17.54 -7.70 14.86
CA LEU A 287 -18.84 -7.03 14.93
C LEU A 287 -18.79 -5.82 15.87
N VAL A 288 -19.41 -4.73 15.45
CA VAL A 288 -19.72 -3.58 16.31
C VAL A 288 -21.16 -3.18 16.02
N GLU A 289 -22.02 -3.22 17.03
CA GLU A 289 -23.43 -2.78 16.92
C GLU A 289 -24.19 -3.47 15.76
N GLY A 290 -23.90 -4.76 15.53
CA GLY A 290 -24.51 -5.55 14.45
C GLY A 290 -23.89 -5.33 13.06
N ILE A 291 -22.87 -4.48 12.94
CA ILE A 291 -22.19 -4.15 11.68
C ILE A 291 -20.84 -4.87 11.60
N ILE A 292 -20.60 -5.54 10.49
CA ILE A 292 -19.33 -6.26 10.23
C ILE A 292 -18.26 -5.25 9.84
N HIS A 293 -17.15 -5.26 10.54
CA HIS A 293 -15.98 -4.42 10.28
C HIS A 293 -14.85 -5.28 9.72
N TYR A 294 -14.49 -5.06 8.46
CA TYR A 294 -13.31 -5.63 7.82
C TYR A 294 -12.18 -4.59 7.81
N GLY A 295 -11.08 -4.89 8.51
CA GLY A 295 -9.98 -3.94 8.73
C GLY A 295 -8.61 -4.51 8.39
N VAL A 296 -8.51 -5.39 7.39
CA VAL A 296 -7.22 -6.03 7.05
C VAL A 296 -6.27 -5.00 6.44
N ALA A 297 -5.22 -4.62 7.18
CA ALA A 297 -4.33 -3.52 6.79
C ALA A 297 -3.44 -3.80 5.57
N ASN A 298 -3.17 -5.07 5.24
CA ASN A 298 -2.32 -5.45 4.11
C ASN A 298 -3.10 -6.21 3.02
N MET A 299 -4.22 -5.65 2.55
CA MET A 299 -5.07 -6.32 1.55
C MET A 299 -4.30 -6.78 0.29
N PRO A 300 -3.34 -6.03 -0.28
CA PRO A 300 -2.62 -6.52 -1.45
C PRO A 300 -1.78 -7.79 -1.20
N GLY A 301 -1.45 -8.09 0.06
CA GLY A 301 -0.75 -9.33 0.45
C GLY A 301 -1.56 -10.60 0.23
N GLY A 302 -2.90 -10.52 0.14
CA GLY A 302 -3.77 -11.67 -0.14
C GLY A 302 -3.80 -12.13 -1.60
N VAL A 303 -3.27 -11.32 -2.53
CA VAL A 303 -3.20 -11.64 -3.97
C VAL A 303 -1.78 -11.44 -4.51
N PRO A 304 -0.76 -12.10 -3.92
CA PRO A 304 0.65 -11.82 -4.16
C PRO A 304 1.04 -11.98 -5.63
N ARG A 305 0.41 -12.91 -6.36
CA ARG A 305 0.62 -13.08 -7.80
C ARG A 305 0.25 -11.83 -8.61
N THR A 306 -0.77 -11.09 -8.21
CA THR A 306 -1.17 -9.86 -8.89
C THR A 306 -0.39 -8.67 -8.35
N SER A 307 -0.30 -8.54 -7.03
CA SER A 307 0.30 -7.37 -6.38
C SER A 307 1.81 -7.30 -6.54
N THR A 308 2.54 -8.43 -6.57
CA THR A 308 3.97 -8.45 -6.93
C THR A 308 4.20 -7.84 -8.31
N PHE A 309 3.44 -8.25 -9.33
CA PHE A 309 3.64 -7.74 -10.68
C PHE A 309 3.19 -6.28 -10.80
N ALA A 310 2.09 -5.90 -10.14
CA ALA A 310 1.63 -4.51 -10.12
C ALA A 310 2.66 -3.58 -9.47
N LEU A 311 3.24 -3.97 -8.34
CA LEU A 311 4.28 -3.21 -7.65
C LEU A 311 5.56 -3.15 -8.48
N THR A 312 6.08 -4.30 -8.90
CA THR A 312 7.39 -4.37 -9.57
C THR A 312 7.40 -3.69 -10.93
N ASN A 313 6.28 -3.64 -11.64
CA ASN A 313 6.17 -2.84 -12.87
C ASN A 313 6.41 -1.34 -12.63
N GLN A 314 6.02 -0.83 -11.46
CA GLN A 314 6.22 0.58 -11.11
C GLN A 314 7.57 0.84 -10.44
N THR A 315 8.08 -0.08 -9.62
CA THR A 315 9.36 0.11 -8.92
C THR A 315 10.57 -0.16 -9.81
N LEU A 316 10.45 -1.04 -10.82
CA LEU A 316 11.58 -1.44 -11.66
C LEU A 316 12.30 -0.27 -12.35
N PRO A 317 11.64 0.73 -12.97
CA PRO A 317 12.33 1.88 -13.54
C PRO A 317 13.20 2.65 -12.53
N PHE A 318 12.79 2.72 -11.26
CA PHE A 318 13.55 3.37 -10.19
C PHE A 318 14.67 2.47 -9.67
N ALA A 319 14.40 1.17 -9.49
CA ALA A 319 15.41 0.19 -9.11
C ALA A 319 16.56 0.11 -10.14
N LEU A 320 16.25 0.23 -11.43
CA LEU A 320 17.26 0.31 -12.49
C LEU A 320 18.12 1.57 -12.39
N GLN A 321 17.51 2.74 -12.14
CA GLN A 321 18.27 3.99 -11.95
C GLN A 321 19.18 3.95 -10.72
N LEU A 322 18.65 3.45 -9.60
CA LEU A 322 19.43 3.20 -8.40
C LEU A 322 20.55 2.18 -8.66
N ALA A 323 20.29 1.19 -9.51
CA ALA A 323 21.30 0.20 -9.84
C ALA A 323 22.45 0.76 -10.69
N ASP A 324 22.11 1.57 -11.69
CA ASP A 324 23.05 2.19 -12.62
C ASP A 324 23.90 3.29 -11.96
N HIS A 325 23.33 4.02 -10.99
CA HIS A 325 23.94 5.25 -10.46
C HIS A 325 24.09 5.30 -8.94
N GLY A 326 23.64 4.28 -8.21
CA GLY A 326 23.58 4.32 -6.75
C GLY A 326 22.79 5.52 -6.22
N VAL A 327 23.26 6.10 -5.12
CA VAL A 327 22.66 7.31 -4.51
C VAL A 327 22.69 8.53 -5.46
N SER A 328 23.61 8.58 -6.42
CA SER A 328 23.65 9.68 -7.40
C SER A 328 22.41 9.74 -8.30
N ALA A 329 21.62 8.66 -8.39
CA ALA A 329 20.33 8.66 -9.09
C ALA A 329 19.38 9.76 -8.56
N LEU A 330 19.48 10.12 -7.28
CA LEU A 330 18.62 11.12 -6.64
C LEU A 330 18.90 12.54 -7.13
N LEU A 331 20.11 12.80 -7.64
CA LEU A 331 20.48 14.12 -8.18
C LEU A 331 19.82 14.39 -9.54
N GLY A 332 19.50 13.34 -10.30
CA GLY A 332 18.86 13.42 -11.62
C GLY A 332 17.36 13.15 -11.62
N ASN A 333 16.78 12.74 -10.48
CA ASN A 333 15.38 12.34 -10.38
C ASN A 333 14.74 12.88 -9.11
N GLU A 334 14.04 14.02 -9.24
CA GLU A 334 13.34 14.68 -8.15
C GLU A 334 12.29 13.79 -7.46
N ALA A 335 11.59 12.93 -8.22
CA ALA A 335 10.59 12.05 -7.64
C ALA A 335 11.22 11.01 -6.71
N LEU A 336 12.36 10.45 -7.14
CA LEU A 336 13.13 9.50 -6.35
C LEU A 336 13.80 10.16 -5.14
N LYS A 337 14.28 11.40 -5.29
CA LYS A 337 14.85 12.19 -4.18
C LYS A 337 13.85 12.44 -3.05
N LYS A 338 12.58 12.72 -3.37
CA LYS A 338 11.50 12.78 -2.37
C LYS A 338 11.26 11.44 -1.64
N GLY A 339 11.68 10.34 -2.25
CA GLY A 339 11.73 9.02 -1.65
C GLY A 339 12.77 8.86 -0.53
N LEU A 340 13.80 9.72 -0.47
CA LEU A 340 14.87 9.60 0.52
C LEU A 340 14.34 9.89 1.92
N ASN A 341 14.42 8.89 2.80
CA ASN A 341 13.92 8.96 4.17
C ASN A 341 15.06 8.97 5.19
N THR A 342 16.09 8.14 4.99
CA THR A 342 17.27 8.12 5.86
C THR A 342 18.55 8.08 5.05
N MET A 343 19.61 8.71 5.54
CA MET A 343 20.96 8.63 4.97
C MET A 343 22.00 9.03 6.01
N ASN A 344 23.04 8.22 6.23
CA ASN A 344 24.17 8.56 7.12
C ASN A 344 23.73 9.02 8.53
N GLY A 345 22.69 8.40 9.07
CA GLY A 345 22.11 8.73 10.39
C GLY A 345 21.31 10.03 10.43
N LYS A 346 20.93 10.57 9.26
CA LYS A 346 20.03 11.72 9.13
C LYS A 346 18.67 11.28 8.64
N LEU A 347 17.63 11.93 9.17
CA LEU A 347 16.25 11.77 8.75
C LEU A 347 15.91 12.87 7.75
N THR A 348 15.56 12.49 6.52
CA THR A 348 15.42 13.42 5.38
C THR A 348 13.99 13.62 4.91
N PHE A 349 13.03 12.98 5.55
CA PHE A 349 11.61 13.17 5.24
C PHE A 349 10.91 13.94 6.36
N GLN A 350 10.50 15.17 6.07
CA GLN A 350 9.94 16.11 7.06
C GLN A 350 8.74 15.52 7.81
N GLY A 351 7.81 14.85 7.12
CA GLY A 351 6.60 14.31 7.76
C GLY A 351 6.90 13.24 8.81
N VAL A 352 7.99 12.49 8.67
CA VAL A 352 8.43 11.50 9.67
C VAL A 352 9.13 12.21 10.82
N ALA A 353 9.94 13.23 10.54
CA ALA A 353 10.60 14.04 11.56
C ALA A 353 9.59 14.73 12.47
N ASP A 354 8.54 15.31 11.91
CA ASP A 354 7.46 15.95 12.66
C ASP A 354 6.67 14.91 13.48
N ALA A 355 6.28 13.79 12.89
CA ALA A 355 5.51 12.74 13.57
C ALA A 355 6.27 12.10 14.74
N LEU A 356 7.60 12.00 14.65
CA LEU A 356 8.45 11.39 15.66
C LEU A 356 9.24 12.40 16.48
N GLU A 357 9.01 13.70 16.33
CA GLU A 357 9.74 14.75 17.05
C GLU A 357 11.28 14.59 16.94
N LEU A 358 11.77 14.23 15.75
CA LEU A 358 13.19 13.99 15.47
C LEU A 358 13.81 15.13 14.61
N PRO A 359 15.14 15.34 14.65
CA PRO A 359 15.78 16.34 13.80
C PRO A 359 15.64 16.02 12.30
N TYR A 360 15.16 16.99 11.54
CA TYR A 360 15.07 16.93 10.07
C TYR A 360 16.36 17.46 9.41
N THR A 361 16.80 16.82 8.33
CA THR A 361 17.87 17.31 7.45
C THR A 361 17.38 17.29 6.00
N PRO A 362 17.43 18.41 5.26
CA PRO A 362 17.03 18.41 3.85
C PRO A 362 17.77 17.34 3.04
N PRO A 363 17.08 16.63 2.12
CA PRO A 363 17.72 15.64 1.24
C PRO A 363 18.96 16.19 0.51
N GLU A 364 18.91 17.46 0.06
CA GLU A 364 20.01 18.12 -0.62
C GLU A 364 21.26 18.25 0.26
N ASP A 365 21.08 18.48 1.55
CA ASP A 365 22.18 18.63 2.50
C ASP A 365 22.75 17.25 2.85
N ALA A 366 21.91 16.25 3.09
CA ALA A 366 22.34 14.87 3.33
C ALA A 366 23.17 14.30 2.16
N LEU A 367 22.79 14.63 0.91
CA LEU A 367 23.50 14.20 -0.30
C LEU A 367 24.86 14.89 -0.51
N ARG A 368 25.10 16.06 0.10
CA ARG A 368 26.37 16.80 0.01
C ARG A 368 27.39 16.36 1.06
N MET A 369 26.93 15.71 2.13
CA MET A 369 27.83 15.27 3.20
C MET A 369 28.65 14.07 2.70
N PRO A 370 29.98 14.04 2.95
CA PRO A 370 30.77 12.85 2.70
C PRO A 370 30.19 11.69 3.54
N ALA A 371 30.18 10.47 2.98
CA ALA A 371 29.86 9.28 3.76
C ALA A 371 30.74 9.28 5.00
N ASN A 372 30.14 9.16 6.20
CA ASN A 372 30.90 9.14 7.45
C ASN A 372 31.94 8.04 7.34
N SER A 373 33.21 8.42 7.19
CA SER A 373 34.34 7.51 7.28
C SER A 373 34.40 7.03 8.73
N ALA A 374 33.91 5.81 8.94
CA ALA A 374 34.11 5.07 10.18
C ALA A 374 35.56 4.61 10.31
#